data_AF-A0A378ABP3-F1
#
_entry.id   AF-A0A378ABP3-F1
#
_cell.length_a   1.000
_cell.length_b   1.000
_cell.length_c   1.000
_cell.angle_alpha   90.00
_cell.angle_beta   90.00
_cell.angle_gamma   90.00
#
_symmetry.space_group_name_H-M   'P 1'
#
loop_
_entity.id
_entity.type
_entity.pdbx_description
1 polymer ?
#
loop_
_entity_poly.entity_id
_entity_poly.type
_entity_poly.pdbx_seq_one_letter_code
_entity_poly.pdbx_strand_id
1 'polypeptide(L)'
;MLHWPDSMMTYLTGDAVLFSNDAFGQHYCDEHLFNDEVDQTELYEQCQRYYANILTPFSRLVTPKITEILGFNLPVEMIATSHGVVWRDNPTQIVEKYLEWAADYQEDRITIFYDTMSNNTRMMADAIAQGITEVDPRVAVKIFNVARSGQKRHPHQCFPLERAYLSARPP
;
A
#
# COMPACT_ATOMS: atom_id res chain seq x y z
N MET A 1 -1.02 16.87 -7.01
CA MET A 1 0.40 16.66 -6.71
C MET A 1 0.48 15.59 -5.64
N LEU A 2 0.88 14.36 -6.00
CA LEU A 2 0.78 13.20 -5.11
C LEU A 2 2.13 12.52 -4.84
N HIS A 3 3.08 12.50 -5.78
CA HIS A 3 4.42 11.97 -5.53
C HIS A 3 5.53 12.96 -5.91
N TRP A 4 5.38 13.71 -7.00
CA TRP A 4 6.38 14.67 -7.48
C TRP A 4 5.78 16.07 -7.73
N PRO A 5 6.60 17.14 -7.74
CA PRO A 5 6.12 18.52 -7.93
C PRO A 5 5.42 18.79 -9.27
N ASP A 6 5.71 17.98 -10.29
CA ASP A 6 5.17 18.09 -11.64
C ASP A 6 3.99 17.14 -11.92
N SER A 7 3.61 16.30 -10.94
CA SER A 7 2.51 15.35 -11.11
C SER A 7 1.17 16.06 -11.38
N MET A 8 0.55 15.72 -12.51
CA MET A 8 -0.78 16.15 -12.92
C MET A 8 -1.64 14.97 -13.41
N MET A 9 -2.96 15.16 -13.42
CA MET A 9 -3.92 14.22 -14.00
C MET A 9 -4.57 14.88 -15.22
N THR A 10 -4.90 14.09 -16.23
CA THR A 10 -5.60 14.56 -17.44
C THR A 10 -6.95 13.86 -17.51
N TYR A 11 -8.02 14.60 -17.82
CA TYR A 11 -9.36 14.04 -17.92
C TYR A 11 -9.89 14.21 -19.35
N LEU A 12 -10.41 13.12 -19.93
CA LEU A 12 -11.04 13.11 -21.25
C LEU A 12 -12.55 13.16 -21.09
N THR A 13 -13.14 14.29 -21.50
CA THR A 13 -14.59 14.47 -21.56
C THR A 13 -15.22 13.60 -22.66
N GLY A 14 -16.50 13.25 -22.50
CA GLY A 14 -17.19 12.33 -23.39
C GLY A 14 -17.01 10.89 -22.92
N ASP A 15 -15.81 10.34 -23.09
CA ASP A 15 -15.48 8.95 -22.70
C ASP A 15 -15.29 8.77 -21.18
N ALA A 16 -15.25 9.88 -20.43
CA ALA A 16 -15.15 9.89 -18.96
C ALA A 16 -13.93 9.11 -18.41
N VAL A 17 -12.78 9.29 -19.08
CA VAL A 17 -11.52 8.62 -18.71
C VAL A 17 -10.59 9.56 -17.94
N LEU A 18 -10.15 9.13 -16.76
CA LEU A 18 -9.14 9.81 -15.96
C LEU A 18 -7.77 9.18 -16.20
N PHE A 19 -6.86 9.94 -16.81
CA PHE A 19 -5.44 9.60 -16.92
C PHE A 19 -4.72 10.09 -15.66
N SER A 20 -4.54 9.20 -14.69
CA SER A 20 -4.11 9.53 -13.33
C SER A 20 -2.60 9.50 -13.11
N ASN A 21 -1.82 9.08 -14.13
CA ASN A 21 -0.38 8.83 -14.00
C ASN A 21 -0.15 7.79 -12.88
N ASP A 22 0.78 8.05 -11.97
CA ASP A 22 1.17 7.14 -10.89
C ASP A 22 0.08 6.93 -9.83
N ALA A 23 -0.88 7.85 -9.73
CA ALA A 23 -1.99 7.68 -8.80
C ALA A 23 -2.90 6.53 -9.24
N PHE A 24 -3.34 5.73 -8.28
CA PHE A 24 -4.15 4.52 -8.48
C PHE A 24 -3.46 3.39 -9.26
N GLY A 25 -2.16 3.53 -9.54
CA GLY A 25 -1.35 2.56 -10.26
C GLY A 25 -0.71 1.49 -9.38
N GLN A 26 -0.07 0.53 -10.05
CA GLN A 26 0.56 -0.63 -9.42
C GLN A 26 1.65 -1.20 -10.32
N HIS A 27 2.70 -1.75 -9.71
CA HIS A 27 3.73 -2.46 -10.44
C HIS A 27 3.34 -3.93 -10.64
N TYR A 28 2.35 -4.14 -11.49
CA TYR A 28 1.83 -5.45 -11.86
C TYR A 28 1.96 -5.65 -13.38
N CYS A 29 2.45 -6.83 -13.79
CA CYS A 29 2.73 -7.14 -15.18
C CYS A 29 1.94 -8.39 -15.55
N ASP A 30 0.94 -8.21 -16.40
CA ASP A 30 0.09 -9.26 -16.93
C ASP A 30 -0.08 -9.04 -18.45
N GLU A 31 -0.51 -10.07 -19.19
CA GLU A 31 -0.82 -9.95 -20.62
C GLU A 31 -2.14 -9.17 -20.83
N HIS A 32 -3.03 -9.21 -19.84
CA HIS A 32 -4.30 -8.47 -19.85
C HIS A 32 -4.12 -7.03 -19.36
N LEU A 33 -4.93 -6.12 -19.90
CA LEU A 33 -4.82 -4.70 -19.61
C LEU A 33 -5.79 -4.25 -18.52
N PHE A 34 -6.93 -4.92 -18.36
CA PHE A 34 -8.03 -4.41 -17.54
C PHE A 34 -8.14 -5.11 -16.19
N ASN A 35 -8.66 -4.38 -15.20
CA ASN A 35 -8.72 -4.87 -13.82
C ASN A 35 -9.61 -6.10 -13.62
N ASP A 36 -10.64 -6.30 -14.44
CA ASP A 36 -11.53 -7.46 -14.38
C ASP A 36 -10.98 -8.71 -15.09
N GLU A 37 -9.86 -8.58 -15.80
CA GLU A 37 -9.22 -9.67 -16.55
C GLU A 37 -8.08 -10.34 -15.78
N VAL A 38 -7.74 -9.84 -14.59
CA VAL A 38 -6.59 -10.29 -13.80
C VAL A 38 -6.98 -10.89 -12.45
N ASP A 39 -6.03 -11.57 -11.80
CA ASP A 39 -6.22 -12.06 -10.43
C ASP A 39 -6.38 -10.90 -9.46
N GLN A 40 -7.53 -10.86 -8.78
CA GLN A 40 -7.87 -9.77 -7.88
C GLN A 40 -6.96 -9.75 -6.64
N THR A 41 -6.54 -10.92 -6.15
CA THR A 41 -5.69 -11.01 -4.96
C THR A 41 -4.33 -10.37 -5.25
N GLU A 42 -3.71 -10.77 -6.36
CA GLU A 42 -2.41 -10.24 -6.77
C GLU A 42 -2.50 -8.75 -7.12
N LEU A 43 -3.56 -8.32 -7.81
CA LEU A 43 -3.81 -6.91 -8.11
C LEU A 43 -3.83 -6.06 -6.84
N TYR A 44 -4.65 -6.43 -5.86
CA TYR A 44 -4.77 -5.69 -4.60
C TYR A 44 -3.48 -5.70 -3.79
N GLU A 45 -2.74 -6.82 -3.77
CA GLU A 45 -1.42 -6.89 -3.12
C GLU A 45 -0.43 -5.91 -3.77
N GLN A 46 -0.40 -5.80 -5.11
CA GLN A 46 0.48 -4.85 -5.78
C GLN A 46 0.04 -3.38 -5.57
N CYS A 47 -1.27 -3.10 -5.56
CA CYS A 47 -1.78 -1.74 -5.26
C CYS A 47 -1.42 -1.29 -3.84
N GLN A 48 -1.66 -2.15 -2.83
CA GLN A 48 -1.30 -1.85 -1.45
C GLN A 48 0.21 -1.66 -1.31
N ARG A 49 1.00 -2.52 -1.97
CA ARG A 49 2.46 -2.39 -1.99
C ARG A 49 2.92 -1.09 -2.65
N TYR A 50 2.31 -0.70 -3.76
CA TYR A 50 2.62 0.54 -4.45
C TYR A 50 2.36 1.75 -3.53
N TYR A 51 1.16 1.81 -2.95
CA TYR A 51 0.78 2.87 -2.01
C TYR A 51 1.73 2.95 -0.81
N ALA A 52 1.98 1.82 -0.15
CA ALA A 52 2.81 1.71 1.05
C ALA A 52 4.27 2.16 0.84
N ASN A 53 4.82 1.95 -0.36
CA ASN A 53 6.22 2.27 -0.66
C ASN A 53 6.41 3.68 -1.26
N ILE A 54 5.39 4.24 -1.91
CA ILE A 54 5.54 5.48 -2.70
C ILE A 54 4.70 6.62 -2.11
N LEU A 55 3.46 6.34 -1.73
CA LEU A 55 2.44 7.37 -1.46
C LEU A 55 2.18 7.62 0.02
N THR A 56 2.53 6.70 0.91
CA THR A 56 2.39 6.88 2.37
C THR A 56 2.88 8.23 2.92
N PRO A 57 4.07 8.78 2.55
CA PRO A 57 4.50 10.08 3.07
C PRO A 57 3.61 11.25 2.58
N PHE A 58 2.82 11.02 1.55
CA PHE A 58 1.92 12.00 0.94
C PHE A 58 0.45 11.72 1.26
N SER A 59 0.11 10.78 2.15
CA SER A 59 -1.28 10.43 2.51
C SER A 59 -2.13 11.65 2.89
N ARG A 60 -1.55 12.65 3.58
CA ARG A 60 -2.24 13.90 3.93
C ARG A 60 -2.68 14.74 2.72
N LEU A 61 -2.05 14.56 1.57
CA LEU A 61 -2.37 15.23 0.31
C LEU A 61 -3.36 14.44 -0.54
N VAL A 62 -3.49 13.13 -0.30
CA VAL A 62 -4.39 12.23 -1.04
C VAL A 62 -5.85 12.62 -0.81
N THR A 63 -6.29 12.68 0.45
CA THR A 63 -7.69 12.96 0.78
C THR A 63 -8.17 14.32 0.24
N PRO A 64 -7.45 15.44 0.44
CA PRO A 64 -7.87 16.72 -0.14
C PRO A 64 -7.94 16.69 -1.68
N LYS A 65 -7.03 15.98 -2.34
CA LYS A 65 -7.02 15.88 -3.81
C LYS A 65 -8.18 15.05 -4.35
N ILE A 66 -8.50 13.93 -3.69
CA ILE A 66 -9.69 13.14 -4.05
C ILE A 66 -10.95 13.97 -3.84
N THR A 67 -11.08 14.69 -2.72
CA THR A 67 -12.21 15.59 -2.46
C THR A 67 -12.33 16.69 -3.51
N GLU A 68 -11.22 17.29 -3.95
CA GLU A 68 -11.20 18.29 -5.02
C GLU A 68 -11.72 17.72 -6.35
N ILE A 69 -11.27 16.51 -6.72
CA ILE A 69 -11.72 15.83 -7.95
C ILE A 69 -13.22 15.51 -7.87
N LEU A 70 -13.69 14.97 -6.74
CA LEU A 70 -15.11 14.73 -6.50
C LEU A 70 -15.93 16.02 -6.58
N GLY A 71 -15.36 17.14 -6.14
CA GLY A 71 -15.99 18.46 -6.23
C GLY A 71 -16.24 18.97 -7.66
N PHE A 72 -15.55 18.41 -8.67
CA PHE A 72 -15.81 18.74 -10.08
C PHE A 72 -17.06 18.04 -10.63
N ASN A 73 -17.65 17.07 -9.91
CA ASN A 73 -18.81 16.29 -10.35
C ASN A 73 -18.64 15.71 -11.77
N LEU A 74 -17.42 15.27 -12.09
CA LEU A 74 -17.11 14.62 -13.36
C LEU A 74 -17.46 13.14 -13.27
N PRO A 75 -18.15 12.56 -14.27
CA PRO A 75 -18.30 11.11 -14.36
C PRO A 75 -16.93 10.47 -14.55
N VAL A 76 -16.68 9.34 -13.91
CA VAL A 76 -15.43 8.58 -14.09
C VAL A 76 -15.81 7.13 -14.40
N GLU A 77 -15.78 6.80 -15.69
CA GLU A 77 -16.06 5.46 -16.19
C GLU A 77 -14.80 4.60 -16.21
N MET A 78 -13.62 5.24 -16.31
CA MET A 78 -12.34 4.53 -16.37
C MET A 78 -11.20 5.34 -15.75
N ILE A 79 -10.28 4.66 -15.07
CA ILE A 79 -9.01 5.25 -14.61
C ILE A 79 -7.85 4.54 -15.30
N ALA A 80 -7.16 5.26 -16.18
CA ALA A 80 -5.97 4.80 -16.88
C ALA A 80 -4.71 5.33 -16.18
N THR A 81 -3.95 4.42 -15.60
CA THR A 81 -2.74 4.72 -14.81
C THR A 81 -1.48 4.64 -15.69
N SER A 82 -0.34 5.11 -15.18
CA SER A 82 0.98 4.95 -15.85
C SER A 82 1.55 3.53 -15.68
N HIS A 83 1.03 2.75 -14.72
CA HIS A 83 1.59 1.48 -14.29
C HIS A 83 0.51 0.46 -13.96
N GLY A 84 0.58 -0.71 -14.59
CA GLY A 84 -0.27 -1.85 -14.32
C GLY A 84 -1.53 -1.86 -15.18
N VAL A 85 -2.64 -2.28 -14.56
CA VAL A 85 -3.94 -2.39 -15.22
C VAL A 85 -4.68 -1.07 -15.26
N VAL A 86 -5.58 -0.97 -16.22
CA VAL A 86 -6.59 0.08 -16.36
C VAL A 86 -7.83 -0.33 -15.58
N TRP A 87 -8.34 0.56 -14.74
CA TRP A 87 -9.57 0.36 -13.99
C TRP A 87 -10.77 0.69 -14.88
N ARG A 88 -11.42 -0.32 -15.44
CA ARG A 88 -12.67 -0.17 -16.22
C ARG A 88 -13.90 -0.68 -15.48
N ASP A 89 -13.77 -1.75 -14.71
CA ASP A 89 -14.85 -2.28 -13.90
C ASP A 89 -14.76 -1.67 -12.51
N ASN A 90 -15.82 -0.97 -12.08
CA ASN A 90 -15.88 -0.27 -10.79
C ASN A 90 -14.61 0.55 -10.48
N PRO A 91 -14.27 1.60 -11.25
CA PRO A 91 -13.05 2.39 -11.05
C PRO A 91 -12.98 3.08 -9.68
N THR A 92 -14.12 3.28 -9.01
CA THR A 92 -14.19 3.84 -7.67
C THR A 92 -13.58 2.93 -6.59
N GLN A 93 -13.44 1.62 -6.84
CA GLN A 93 -12.88 0.68 -5.86
C GLN A 93 -11.48 1.08 -5.37
N ILE A 94 -10.61 1.53 -6.28
CA ILE A 94 -9.24 1.92 -5.92
C ILE A 94 -9.22 3.30 -5.25
N VAL A 95 -10.16 4.18 -5.59
CA VAL A 95 -10.32 5.50 -4.96
C VAL A 95 -10.70 5.34 -3.48
N GLU A 96 -11.66 4.46 -3.19
CA GLU A 96 -12.07 4.13 -1.82
C GLU A 96 -10.90 3.53 -1.02
N LYS A 97 -10.11 2.64 -1.63
CA LYS A 97 -8.91 2.10 -0.98
C LYS A 97 -7.87 3.16 -0.69
N TYR A 98 -7.66 4.10 -1.60
CA TYR A 98 -6.75 5.23 -1.35
C TYR A 98 -7.24 6.11 -0.19
N LEU A 99 -8.54 6.34 -0.05
CA LEU A 99 -9.10 7.07 1.08
C LEU A 99 -8.92 6.31 2.40
N GLU A 100 -9.15 4.99 2.39
CA GLU A 100 -8.91 4.11 3.54
C GLU A 100 -7.43 4.16 3.95
N TRP A 101 -6.51 3.97 3.00
CA TRP A 101 -5.07 3.97 3.23
C TRP A 101 -4.51 5.36 3.62
N ALA A 102 -5.12 6.43 3.14
CA ALA A 102 -4.72 7.79 3.51
C ALA A 102 -5.08 8.17 4.95
N ALA A 103 -6.08 7.52 5.53
CA ALA A 103 -6.61 7.82 6.86
C ALA A 103 -5.86 7.11 8.00
N ASP A 104 -4.53 7.23 8.03
CA ASP A 104 -3.64 6.61 9.03
C ASP A 104 -3.95 5.11 9.23
N TYR A 105 -4.07 4.39 8.11
CA TYR A 105 -4.55 3.01 8.07
C TYR A 105 -3.71 2.04 8.92
N GLN A 106 -4.40 1.35 9.82
CA GLN A 106 -3.86 0.33 10.71
C GLN A 106 -4.87 -0.82 10.88
N GLU A 107 -4.35 -2.04 11.00
CA GLU A 107 -5.07 -3.26 11.37
C GLU A 107 -4.57 -3.68 12.75
N ASP A 108 -5.28 -4.61 13.38
CA ASP A 108 -4.84 -5.33 14.57
C ASP A 108 -3.66 -6.28 14.22
N ARG A 109 -2.53 -5.68 13.89
CA ARG A 109 -1.34 -6.33 13.33
C ARG A 109 -0.07 -5.66 13.85
N ILE A 110 0.85 -6.50 14.33
CA ILE A 110 2.19 -6.09 14.75
C ILE A 110 3.22 -6.77 13.85
N THR A 111 4.09 -5.98 13.24
CA THR A 111 5.23 -6.49 12.48
C THR A 111 6.53 -6.20 13.20
N ILE A 112 7.30 -7.25 13.44
CA ILE A 112 8.58 -7.23 14.14
C ILE A 112 9.70 -7.34 13.11
N PHE A 113 10.61 -6.38 13.11
CA PHE A 113 11.80 -6.40 12.26
C PHE A 113 13.04 -6.57 13.13
N TYR A 114 13.91 -7.49 12.74
CA TYR A 114 15.17 -7.72 13.44
C TYR A 114 16.32 -7.98 12.46
N ASP A 115 17.55 -7.79 12.95
CA ASP A 115 18.76 -8.32 12.34
C ASP A 115 19.57 -9.07 13.39
N THR A 116 20.39 -10.03 12.96
CA THR A 116 21.16 -10.84 13.90
C THR A 116 22.38 -11.50 13.26
N MET A 117 23.50 -11.52 13.99
CA MET A 117 24.71 -12.26 13.59
C MET A 117 24.73 -13.67 14.17
N SER A 118 24.22 -13.85 15.40
CA SER A 118 24.30 -15.09 16.19
C SER A 118 22.93 -15.70 16.52
N ASN A 119 21.84 -15.19 15.94
CA ASN A 119 20.44 -15.55 16.25
C ASN A 119 19.95 -15.19 17.66
N ASN A 120 20.75 -14.54 18.51
CA ASN A 120 20.27 -14.09 19.83
C ASN A 120 19.06 -13.13 19.70
N THR A 121 19.13 -12.16 18.79
CA THR A 121 18.01 -11.22 18.51
C THR A 121 16.79 -11.94 17.94
N ARG A 122 17.00 -13.03 17.20
CA ARG A 122 15.89 -13.85 16.68
C ARG A 122 15.12 -14.49 17.83
N MET A 123 15.83 -15.06 18.81
CA MET A 123 15.19 -15.65 19.99
C MET A 123 14.37 -14.61 20.76
N MET A 124 14.86 -13.37 20.87
CA MET A 124 14.10 -12.27 21.47
C MET A 124 12.85 -11.92 20.66
N ALA A 125 12.96 -11.82 19.33
CA ALA A 125 11.83 -11.52 18.45
C ALA A 125 10.74 -12.61 18.54
N ASP A 126 11.14 -13.88 18.56
CA ASP A 126 10.23 -15.02 18.70
C ASP A 126 9.53 -15.00 20.08
N ALA A 127 10.25 -14.69 21.16
CA ALA A 127 9.67 -14.56 22.50
C ALA A 127 8.68 -13.39 22.62
N ILE A 128 8.98 -12.24 22.00
CA ILE A 128 8.07 -11.09 21.95
C ILE A 128 6.80 -11.47 21.18
N ALA A 129 6.94 -12.12 20.02
CA ALA A 129 5.79 -12.55 19.22
C ALA A 129 4.89 -13.52 19.99
N GLN A 130 5.48 -14.50 20.68
CA GLN A 130 4.76 -15.44 21.53
C GLN A 130 3.98 -14.70 22.64
N GLY A 131 4.63 -13.78 23.35
CA GLY A 131 3.99 -13.00 24.41
C GLY A 131 2.81 -12.15 23.90
N ILE A 132 2.91 -11.59 22.69
CA ILE A 132 1.80 -10.85 22.06
C ILE A 132 0.62 -11.80 21.78
N THR A 133 0.87 -12.93 21.13
CA THR A 133 -0.18 -13.88 20.74
C THR A 133 -0.86 -14.54 21.96
N GLU A 134 -0.13 -14.76 23.04
CA GLU A 134 -0.69 -15.31 24.29
C GLU A 134 -1.61 -14.32 25.01
N VAL A 135 -1.33 -13.01 24.93
CA VAL A 135 -2.12 -11.96 25.59
C VAL A 135 -3.31 -11.52 24.75
N ASP A 136 -3.11 -11.35 23.43
CA ASP A 136 -4.20 -11.00 22.50
C ASP A 136 -4.14 -11.87 21.23
N PRO A 137 -4.93 -12.95 21.17
CA PRO A 137 -4.97 -13.85 20.02
C PRO A 137 -5.50 -13.22 18.73
N ARG A 138 -6.09 -12.01 18.80
CA ARG A 138 -6.63 -11.32 17.62
C ARG A 138 -5.55 -10.59 16.82
N VAL A 139 -4.45 -10.21 17.49
CA VAL A 139 -3.33 -9.50 16.88
C VAL A 139 -2.59 -10.43 15.93
N ALA A 140 -2.56 -10.07 14.64
CA ALA A 140 -1.74 -10.78 13.66
C ALA A 140 -0.26 -10.38 13.85
N VAL A 141 0.62 -11.35 14.15
CA VAL A 141 2.07 -11.08 14.30
C VAL A 141 2.85 -11.57 13.09
N LYS A 142 3.70 -10.70 12.52
CA LYS A 142 4.64 -11.04 11.44
C LYS A 142 6.07 -10.71 11.85
N ILE A 143 7.01 -11.59 11.56
CA ILE A 143 8.42 -11.41 11.94
C ILE A 143 9.30 -11.46 10.69
N PHE A 144 10.19 -10.48 10.53
CA PHE A 144 11.10 -10.37 9.40
C PHE A 144 12.54 -10.14 9.83
N ASN A 145 13.46 -10.89 9.23
CA ASN A 145 14.89 -10.62 9.33
C ASN A 145 15.31 -9.70 8.17
N VAL A 146 15.68 -8.46 8.47
CA VAL A 146 15.94 -7.43 7.45
C VAL A 146 17.11 -7.76 6.52
N ALA A 147 18.09 -8.56 6.96
CA ALA A 147 19.22 -9.00 6.14
C ALA A 147 18.86 -10.17 5.20
N ARG A 148 17.73 -10.86 5.44
CA ARG A 148 17.29 -12.03 4.67
C ARG A 148 16.00 -11.80 3.88
N SER A 149 15.18 -10.81 4.24
CA SER A 149 14.00 -10.41 3.45
C SER A 149 14.31 -9.19 2.58
N GLY A 150 13.85 -9.24 1.32
CA GLY A 150 14.12 -8.19 0.34
C GLY A 150 13.61 -6.81 0.78
N GLN A 151 14.41 -5.76 0.54
CA GLN A 151 14.20 -4.43 1.12
C GLN A 151 12.84 -3.78 0.74
N LYS A 152 12.37 -4.04 -0.49
CA LYS A 152 11.06 -3.60 -1.00
C LYS A 152 9.87 -4.40 -0.46
N ARG A 153 10.13 -5.44 0.35
CA ARG A 153 9.09 -6.19 1.06
C ARG A 153 8.80 -5.62 2.45
N HIS A 154 9.60 -4.70 2.99
CA HIS A 154 9.36 -4.21 4.35
C HIS A 154 8.17 -3.24 4.46
N PRO A 155 8.02 -2.20 3.62
CA PRO A 155 6.98 -1.18 3.84
C PRO A 155 5.55 -1.68 3.63
N HIS A 156 5.31 -2.54 2.63
CA HIS A 156 3.97 -3.15 2.44
C HIS A 156 3.62 -4.18 3.53
N GLN A 157 4.62 -4.74 4.21
CA GLN A 157 4.38 -5.60 5.39
C GLN A 157 4.28 -4.76 6.68
N CYS A 158 4.68 -3.49 6.60
CA CYS A 158 4.33 -2.42 7.52
C CYS A 158 3.03 -1.70 7.18
N PHE A 159 2.27 -2.15 6.19
CA PHE A 159 1.05 -1.46 5.82
C PHE A 159 -0.04 -2.50 5.70
N PRO A 160 -0.98 -2.56 6.64
CA PRO A 160 -1.16 -1.69 7.82
C PRO A 160 -0.26 -2.07 9.01
N LEU A 161 0.38 -1.08 9.67
CA LEU A 161 1.04 -1.28 10.97
C LEU A 161 0.41 -0.40 12.03
N GLU A 162 0.12 -1.00 13.18
CA GLU A 162 -0.14 -0.24 14.40
C GLU A 162 1.16 0.06 15.18
N ARG A 163 2.12 -0.87 15.19
CA ARG A 163 3.42 -0.72 15.87
C ARG A 163 4.58 -1.47 15.20
N ALA A 164 5.73 -0.81 15.07
CA ALA A 164 7.00 -1.41 14.62
C ALA A 164 7.99 -1.47 15.78
N TYR A 165 8.58 -2.64 16.01
CA TYR A 165 9.72 -2.82 16.90
C TYR A 165 10.96 -3.12 16.07
N LEU A 166 12.00 -2.29 16.22
CA LEU A 166 13.31 -2.49 15.61
C LEU A 166 14.34 -2.64 16.73
N SER A 167 14.95 -3.82 16.82
CA SER A 167 16.13 -4.04 17.66
C SER A 167 17.37 -4.05 16.76
N ALA A 168 18.21 -3.03 16.88
CA ALA A 168 19.50 -2.95 16.20
C ALA A 168 20.62 -2.77 17.23
N ARG A 169 21.70 -3.55 17.01
CA ARG A 169 23.07 -3.51 17.57
C ARG A 169 23.27 -2.81 18.93
N PRO A 170 23.73 -3.52 19.97
CA PRO A 170 24.75 -2.99 20.85
C PRO A 170 26.09 -2.91 20.10
N PRO A 171 26.97 -1.94 20.42
CA PRO A 171 28.31 -1.82 19.82
C PRO A 171 29.18 -3.06 20.02
#